data_AF-A0A2N7YDJ0-F1
#
_entry.id   AF-A0A2N7YDJ0-F1
#
_cell.length_a   1.000
_cell.length_b   1.000
_cell.length_c   1.000
_cell.angle_alpha   90.00
_cell.angle_beta   90.00
_cell.angle_gamma   90.00
#
_symmetry.space_group_name_H-M   'P 1'
#
loop_
_entity.id
_entity.type
_entity.pdbx_description
1 polymer ?
#
loop_
_entity_poly.entity_id
_entity_poly.type
_entity_poly.pdbx_seq_one_letter_code
_entity_poly.pdbx_strand_id
1 'polypeptide(L)'
;VTLSVIDTGTGMDEETLRRAVEPFYSTKGIGKGTGLGLSMVHGLASQLGGSMHISSEVGLGTRIDLVLPISAAPDLAASPIEIAQGSA
;
A
#
# COMPACT_ATOMS: atom_id res chain seq x y z
N VAL A 1 -6.91 7.81 12.01
CA VAL A 1 -7.89 7.30 11.03
C VAL A 1 -7.34 6.03 10.40
N THR A 2 -8.19 5.06 10.06
CA THR A 2 -7.77 3.82 9.37
C THR A 2 -8.47 3.72 8.03
N LEU A 3 -7.70 3.51 6.96
CA LEU A 3 -8.20 3.16 5.64
C LEU A 3 -7.94 1.67 5.41
N SER A 4 -9.01 0.91 5.17
CA SER A 4 -8.92 -0.53 4.91
C SER A 4 -9.20 -0.83 3.45
N VAL A 5 -8.34 -1.63 2.82
CA VAL A 5 -8.55 -2.22 1.50
C VAL A 5 -8.64 -3.73 1.67
N ILE A 6 -9.75 -4.31 1.23
CA ILE A 6 -10.03 -5.74 1.36
C ILE A 6 -10.35 -6.28 -0.03
N ASP A 7 -9.70 -7.36 -0.41
CA ASP A 7 -10.00 -8.12 -1.61
C ASP A 7 -10.32 -9.58 -1.29
N THR A 8 -11.02 -10.23 -2.22
CA THR A 8 -11.38 -11.66 -2.16
C THR A 8 -10.55 -12.48 -3.14
N GLY A 9 -9.31 -12.08 -3.40
CA GLY A 9 -8.38 -12.78 -4.27
C GLY A 9 -7.86 -14.08 -3.64
N THR A 10 -6.79 -14.63 -4.19
CA THR A 10 -6.24 -15.91 -3.71
C THR A 10 -5.55 -15.82 -2.36
N GLY A 11 -5.28 -14.61 -1.86
CA GLY A 11 -4.45 -14.40 -0.67
C GLY A 11 -2.97 -14.74 -0.87
N MET A 12 -2.21 -14.67 0.22
CA MET A 12 -0.78 -14.93 0.30
C MET A 12 -0.53 -16.04 1.33
N ASP A 13 0.45 -16.90 1.04
CA ASP A 13 1.01 -17.79 2.07
C ASP A 13 1.91 -17.01 3.03
N GLU A 14 2.31 -17.67 4.12
CA GLU A 14 3.07 -17.02 5.20
C GLU A 14 4.41 -16.45 4.71
N GLU A 15 5.08 -17.14 3.80
CA GLU A 15 6.36 -16.70 3.25
C GLU A 15 6.21 -15.48 2.35
N THR A 16 5.23 -15.51 1.45
CA THR A 16 4.88 -14.37 0.60
C THR A 16 4.48 -13.17 1.44
N LEU A 17 3.66 -13.37 2.48
CA LEU A 17 3.20 -12.31 3.36
C LEU A 17 4.38 -11.64 4.11
N ARG A 18 5.32 -12.42 4.65
CA ARG A 18 6.52 -11.89 5.34
C ARG A 18 7.35 -11.00 4.43
N ARG A 19 7.43 -11.35 3.14
CA ARG A 19 8.26 -10.67 2.15
C ARG A 19 7.51 -9.62 1.33
N ALA A 20 6.19 -9.52 1.48
CA ALA A 20 5.33 -8.70 0.62
C ALA A 20 5.71 -7.22 0.58
N VAL A 21 6.35 -6.71 1.64
CA VAL A 21 6.79 -5.31 1.76
C VAL A 21 8.27 -5.11 1.41
N GLU A 22 9.00 -6.18 1.07
CA GLU A 22 10.39 -6.10 0.60
C GLU A 22 10.44 -5.38 -0.76
N PRO A 23 11.30 -4.37 -0.95
CA PRO A 23 11.50 -3.77 -2.25
C PRO A 23 11.87 -4.83 -3.31
N PHE A 24 11.23 -4.73 -4.48
CA PHE A 24 11.43 -5.61 -5.64
C PHE A 24 10.91 -7.04 -5.49
N TYR A 25 10.37 -7.42 -4.34
CA TYR A 25 9.74 -8.73 -4.20
C TYR A 25 8.43 -8.80 -5.00
N SER A 26 8.25 -9.88 -5.76
CA SER A 26 7.06 -10.13 -6.57
C SER A 26 6.89 -11.63 -6.82
N THR A 27 5.67 -12.12 -6.66
CA THR A 27 5.26 -13.46 -7.10
C THR A 27 4.81 -13.48 -8.57
N LYS A 28 4.63 -12.31 -9.18
CA LYS A 28 4.29 -12.17 -10.60
C LYS A 28 5.53 -12.44 -11.46
N GLY A 29 5.33 -13.08 -12.61
CA GLY A 29 6.40 -13.38 -13.56
C GLY A 29 7.15 -12.15 -14.07
N ILE A 30 8.30 -12.38 -14.72
CA ILE A 30 9.20 -11.34 -15.21
C ILE A 30 8.45 -10.34 -16.10
N GLY A 31 8.64 -9.04 -15.84
CA GLY A 31 8.02 -7.95 -16.59
C GLY A 31 6.55 -7.67 -16.24
N LYS A 32 5.95 -8.37 -15.26
CA LYS A 32 4.55 -8.14 -14.82
C LYS A 32 4.42 -7.19 -13.62
N GLY A 33 5.53 -6.61 -13.17
CA GLY A 33 5.58 -5.64 -12.09
C GLY A 33 7.00 -5.41 -11.61
N THR A 34 7.23 -4.29 -10.93
CA THR A 34 8.53 -3.93 -10.34
C THR A 34 8.71 -4.44 -8.91
N GLY A 35 7.63 -4.93 -8.26
CA GLY A 35 7.65 -5.34 -6.86
C GLY A 35 7.80 -4.17 -5.87
N LEU A 36 7.49 -2.93 -6.28
CA LEU A 36 7.68 -1.74 -5.43
C LEU A 36 6.40 -1.21 -4.77
N GLY A 37 5.22 -1.70 -5.15
CA GLY A 37 3.94 -1.13 -4.70
C GLY A 37 3.79 -1.10 -3.18
N LEU A 38 3.83 -2.27 -2.54
CA LEU A 38 3.66 -2.39 -1.09
C LEU A 38 4.82 -1.77 -0.30
N SER A 39 6.05 -1.86 -0.80
CA SER A 39 7.20 -1.21 -0.16
C SER A 39 7.08 0.32 -0.15
N MET A 40 6.57 0.91 -1.24
CA MET A 40 6.31 2.36 -1.31
C MET A 40 5.21 2.79 -0.35
N VAL A 41 4.09 2.04 -0.29
CA VAL A 41 2.98 2.37 0.63
C VAL A 41 3.42 2.23 2.09
N HIS A 42 4.19 1.19 2.42
CA HIS A 42 4.76 1.03 3.76
C HIS A 42 5.66 2.22 4.15
N GLY A 43 6.54 2.64 3.23
CA GLY A 43 7.40 3.80 3.44
C GLY A 43 6.61 5.10 3.62
N LEU A 44 5.62 5.34 2.76
CA LEU A 44 4.75 6.52 2.84
C LEU A 44 3.98 6.56 4.16
N ALA A 45 3.40 5.45 4.60
CA ALA A 45 2.70 5.34 5.87
C ALA A 45 3.59 5.79 7.04
N SER A 46 4.81 5.25 7.09
CA SER A 46 5.81 5.59 8.12
C SER A 46 6.24 7.06 8.05
N GLN A 47 6.48 7.60 6.86
CA GLN A 47 6.84 9.01 6.65
C GLN A 47 5.73 9.97 7.11
N LEU A 48 4.47 9.56 7.00
CA LEU A 48 3.32 10.32 7.49
C LEU A 48 3.08 10.14 9.00
N GLY A 49 3.94 9.43 9.72
CA GLY A 49 3.75 9.12 11.15
C GLY A 49 2.66 8.08 11.41
N GLY A 50 2.31 7.31 10.40
CA GLY A 50 1.34 6.22 10.45
C GLY A 50 1.97 4.83 10.40
N SER A 51 1.14 3.82 10.18
CA SER A 51 1.55 2.42 10.03
C SER A 51 0.71 1.70 8.97
N MET A 52 1.25 0.63 8.41
CA MET A 52 0.52 -0.28 7.52
C MET A 52 0.54 -1.68 8.12
N HIS A 53 -0.62 -2.34 8.13
CA HIS A 53 -0.78 -3.73 8.55
C HIS A 53 -1.33 -4.55 7.38
N ILE A 54 -0.79 -5.75 7.16
CA ILE A 54 -1.28 -6.69 6.15
C ILE A 54 -1.67 -7.98 6.86
N SER A 55 -2.86 -8.48 6.54
CA SER A 55 -3.33 -9.82 6.88
C SER A 55 -3.81 -10.50 5.60
N SER A 56 -3.44 -11.75 5.40
CA SER A 56 -3.78 -12.50 4.20
C SER A 56 -3.76 -13.98 4.50
N GLU A 57 -4.67 -14.72 3.89
CA GLU A 57 -4.74 -16.17 3.99
C GLU A 57 -5.11 -16.76 2.63
N VAL A 58 -4.45 -17.86 2.27
CA VAL A 58 -4.67 -18.55 1.00
C VAL A 58 -6.13 -18.99 0.90
N GLY A 59 -6.81 -18.54 -0.15
CA GLY A 59 -8.22 -18.83 -0.41
C GLY A 59 -9.22 -17.89 0.26
N LEU A 60 -8.77 -17.00 1.15
CA LEU A 60 -9.65 -16.01 1.81
C LEU A 60 -9.46 -14.58 1.28
N GLY A 61 -8.30 -14.27 0.71
CA GLY A 61 -7.96 -12.95 0.18
C GLY A 61 -7.01 -12.17 1.07
N THR A 62 -7.01 -10.84 0.92
CA THR A 62 -6.09 -9.96 1.64
C THR A 62 -6.81 -8.75 2.20
N ARG A 63 -6.39 -8.33 3.39
CA ARG A 63 -6.76 -7.08 4.03
C ARG A 63 -5.52 -6.27 4.35
N ILE A 64 -5.51 -5.03 3.89
CA ILE A 64 -4.48 -4.02 4.19
C ILE A 64 -5.13 -2.88 4.97
N ASP A 65 -4.60 -2.58 6.15
CA ASP A 65 -5.01 -1.47 6.98
C ASP A 65 -3.91 -0.40 7.03
N LEU A 66 -4.23 0.80 6.56
CA LEU A 66 -3.36 1.97 6.63
C LEU A 66 -3.86 2.88 7.76
N VAL A 67 -3.08 2.99 8.84
CA VAL A 67 -3.37 3.83 10.00
C VAL A 67 -2.61 5.13 9.86
N LEU A 68 -3.32 6.26 9.83
CA LEU A 68 -2.73 7.59 9.68
C LEU A 68 -3.15 8.51 10.84
N PRO A 69 -2.27 9.43 11.27
CA PRO A 69 -2.63 10.46 12.24
C PRO A 69 -3.73 11.37 11.68
N ILE A 70 -4.53 11.91 12.58
CA ILE A 70 -5.54 12.91 12.24
C ILE A 70 -4.84 14.27 12.25
N SER A 71 -4.98 15.05 11.18
CA SER A 71 -4.47 16.43 11.15
C SER A 71 -5.13 17.25 12.27
N ALA A 72 -4.31 18.01 13.01
CA ALA A 72 -4.79 18.88 14.09
C ALA A 72 -5.43 20.18 13.58
N ALA A 73 -5.36 20.47 12.28
CA ALA A 73 -5.99 21.63 11.66
C ALA A 73 -6.73 21.24 10.37
N PRO A 74 -7.90 21.85 10.08
CA PRO A 74 -8.48 21.79 8.74
C PRO A 74 -7.52 22.54 7.81
N ASP A 75 -6.79 21.80 6.99
CA ASP A 75 -5.94 22.39 5.96
C ASP A 75 -6.83 22.91 4.83
N LEU A 76 -7.22 24.19 4.93
CA LEU A 76 -7.92 24.91 3.86
C LEU A 76 -6.99 25.26 2.70
N ALA A 77 -5.73 24.81 2.72
CA ALA A 77 -4.70 25.12 1.72
C ALA A 77 -4.10 23.86 1.08
N ALA A 78 -4.88 22.80 0.89
CA ALA A 78 -4.51 21.76 -0.06
C ALA A 78 -4.51 22.35 -1.47
N SER A 79 -3.37 22.89 -1.91
CA SER A 79 -3.14 23.24 -3.30
C SER A 79 -3.43 22.03 -4.17
N PRO A 80 -4.18 22.17 -5.28
CA PRO A 80 -4.49 21.06 -6.17
C PRO A 80 -3.22 20.30 -6.52
N ILE A 81 -3.24 18.97 -6.38
CA ILE A 81 -2.20 18.12 -6.94
C ILE A 81 -2.28 18.31 -8.46
N GLU A 82 -1.35 19.07 -9.04
CA GLU A 82 -1.18 19.13 -10.49
C GLU A 82 -0.74 17.75 -10.98
N ILE A 83 -1.70 16.98 -11.50
CA ILE A 83 -1.39 15.80 -12.29
C ILE A 83 -0.83 16.33 -13.61
N ALA A 84 0.50 16.29 -13.75
CA ALA A 84 1.18 16.61 -14.99
C ALA A 84 0.58 15.77 -16.13
N GLN A 85 -0.20 16.41 -17.01
CA GLN A 85 -0.67 15.79 -18.23
C GLN A 85 0.53 15.56 -19.14
N GLY A 86 0.87 14.28 -19.37
CA GLY A 86 1.87 13.90 -20.35
C GLY A 86 1.54 14.49 -21.72
N SER A 87 2.47 15.27 -22.26
CA SER A 87 2.38 15.79 -23.62
C SER A 87 2.62 14.65 -24.61
N ALA A 88 1.68 14.51 -25.55
CA ALA A 88 1.87 13.77 -26.80
C ALA A 88 2.68 14.60 -27.80
#